data_AF-A0A7X8CT75-F1
#
_entry.id   AF-A0A7X8CT75-F1
#
_cell.length_a   1.000
_cell.length_b   1.000
_cell.length_c   1.000
_cell.angle_alpha   90.00
_cell.angle_beta   90.00
_cell.angle_gamma   90.00
#
_symmetry.space_group_name_H-M   'P 1'
#
loop_
_entity.id
_entity.type
_entity.pdbx_description
1 polymer ?
#
loop_
_entity_poly.entity_id
_entity_poly.type
_entity_poly.pdbx_seq_one_letter_code
_entity_poly.pdbx_strand_id
1 'polypeptide(L)' 'MTLSDFLKNKRKQLNLTQQQLAGKAGVGLRFIRDLEQGKTTLRMD' A
#
# COMPACT_ATOMS: atom_id res chain seq x y z
N MET A 1 -11.23 -5.42 9.20
CA MET A 1 -10.76 -4.65 8.05
C MET A 1 -9.27 -4.42 8.26
N THR A 2 -8.39 -5.04 7.45
CA THR A 2 -6.94 -4.91 7.65
C THR A 2 -6.43 -3.62 6.99
N LEU A 3 -5.26 -3.14 7.40
CA LEU A 3 -4.61 -1.99 6.75
C LEU A 3 -4.35 -2.26 5.25
N SER A 4 -4.03 -3.51 4.91
CA SER A 4 -3.88 -3.99 3.53
C SER A 4 -5.16 -3.83 2.71
N ASP A 5 -6.31 -4.15 3.30
CA ASP A 5 -7.62 -3.97 2.64
C ASP A 5 -7.97 -2.49 2.47
N PHE A 6 -7.67 -1.67 3.48
CA PHE A 6 -7.89 -0.23 3.42
C PHE A 6 -7.08 0.40 2.27
N LEU A 7 -5.80 0.06 2.16
CA LEU A 7 -4.93 0.55 1.10
C LEU A 7 -5.34 0.06 -0.29
N LYS A 8 -5.68 -1.22 -0.44
CA LYS A 8 -6.24 -1.77 -1.70
C LYS A 8 -7.48 -1.00 -2.14
N ASN A 9 -8.40 -0.75 -1.20
CA ASN A 9 -9.62 -0.02 -1.49
C ASN A 9 -9.34 1.43 -1.87
N LYS A 10 -8.47 2.13 -1.12
CA LYS A 10 -8.10 3.51 -1.42
C LYS A 10 -7.42 3.64 -2.79
N ARG A 11 -6.53 2.70 -3.11
CA ARG A 11 -5.86 2.63 -4.41
C ARG A 11 -6.85 2.47 -5.56
N LYS A 12 -7.82 1.56 -5.42
CA LYS A 12 -8.89 1.35 -6.40
C LYS A 12 -9.80 2.57 -6.54
N GLN A 13 -10.19 3.21 -5.44
CA GLN A 13 -11.01 4.44 -5.46
C GLN A 13 -10.33 5.59 -6.20
N LEU A 14 -9.00 5.68 -6.10
CA LEU A 14 -8.21 6.72 -6.76
C LEU A 14 -7.73 6.32 -8.17
N ASN A 15 -8.11 5.13 -8.66
CA ASN A 15 -7.62 4.56 -9.92
C ASN A 15 -6.09 4.62 -10.07
N LEU A 16 -5.36 4.37 -8.97
CA LEU A 16 -3.90 4.41 -8.96
C LEU A 16 -3.29 3.02 -9.15
N THR A 17 -2.16 2.99 -9.84
CA THR A 17 -1.25 1.83 -9.81
C THR A 17 -0.44 1.82 -8.51
N GLN A 18 0.17 0.68 -8.18
CA GLN A 18 1.05 0.58 -7.01
C GLN A 18 2.24 1.54 -7.09
N GLN A 19 2.77 1.77 -8.30
CA GLN A 19 3.87 2.71 -8.54
C GLN A 19 3.45 4.16 -8.29
N GLN A 20 2.27 4.55 -8.79
CA GLN A 20 1.76 5.90 -8.54
C GLN A 20 1.44 6.13 -7.07
N LEU A 21 0.88 5.13 -6.39
CA LEU A 21 0.61 5.21 -4.96
C LEU A 21 1.92 5.33 -4.15
N ALA A 22 2.94 4.54 -4.51
CA ALA A 22 4.26 4.59 -3.89
C ALA A 22 4.91 5.97 -4.06
N GLY A 23 4.93 6.50 -5.29
CA GLY A 23 5.46 7.82 -5.58
C GLY A 23 4.71 8.94 -4.86
N LYS A 24 3.37 8.86 -4.80
CA LYS A 24 2.53 9.86 -4.12
C LYS A 24 2.66 9.81 -2.60
N ALA A 25 2.91 8.64 -2.04
CA ALA A 25 3.14 8.46 -0.60
C ALA A 25 4.61 8.66 -0.20
N GLY A 26 5.52 8.88 -1.15
CA GLY A 26 6.95 9.05 -0.86
C GLY A 26 7.63 7.78 -0.34
N VAL A 27 7.07 6.60 -0.64
CA VAL A 27 7.59 5.30 -0.19
C VAL A 27 8.04 4.45 -1.36
N GLY A 28 8.90 3.46 -1.10
CA GLY A 28 9.33 2.51 -2.12
C GLY A 28 8.18 1.61 -2.61
N LEU A 29 8.19 1.23 -3.89
CA LEU A 29 7.20 0.31 -4.47
C LEU A 29 7.09 -1.02 -3.68
N ARG A 30 8.23 -1.50 -3.18
CA ARG A 30 8.31 -2.73 -2.38
C ARG A 30 7.50 -2.62 -1.09
N PHE A 31 7.49 -1.45 -0.47
CA PHE A 31 6.72 -1.17 0.75
C PHE A 31 5.21 -1.27 0.48
N ILE A 32 4.70 -0.60 -0.56
CA ILE A 32 3.28 -0.70 -0.95
C ILE A 32 2.89 -2.14 -1.28
N ARG A 33 3.77 -2.89 -1.96
CA ARG A 33 3.54 -4.29 -2.30
C ARG A 33 3.46 -5.18 -1.06
N ASP A 34 4.43 -5.07 -0.16
CA ASP A 34 4.46 -5.85 1.08
C ASP A 34 3.26 -5.51 1.99
N LEU A 35 2.88 -4.23 2.01
CA LEU A 35 1.74 -3.71 2.75
C LEU A 35 0.39 -4.17 2.15
N GLU A 36 0.22 -4.17 0.82
CA GLU A 36 -0.98 -4.72 0.16
C GLU A 36 -1.03 -6.25 0.21
N GLN A 37 0.12 -6.95 0.25
CA GLN A 37 0.18 -8.40 0.43
C GLN A 37 -0.06 -8.84 1.88
N GLY A 38 -0.07 -7.92 2.83
CA GLY A 38 -0.40 -8.23 4.22
C GLY A 38 0.71 -8.97 4.95
N LYS A 39 1.98 -8.68 4.66
CA LYS A 39 3.07 -9.22 5.48
C LYS A 39 2.90 -8.76 6.93
N THR A 40 2.67 -9.73 7.82
CA THR A 40 2.42 -9.54 9.25
C THR A 40 3.58 -8.86 9.99
N THR A 41 4.77 -8.78 9.38
CA THR A 41 5.99 -8.23 10.00
C THR A 41 6.24 -6.75 9.66
N LEU A 42 5.31 -6.07 8.98
CA LEU A 42 5.49 -4.66 8.68
C LEU A 42 5.39 -3.84 9.97
N ARG A 43 6.54 -3.56 10.59
CA ARG A 43 6.62 -2.61 11.70
C ARG A 43 6.56 -1.20 11.12
N MET A 44 5.46 -0.53 11.42
CA MET A 44 5.34 0.92 11.33
C MET A 44 5.89 1.46 12.66
N ASP A 45 7.20 1.53 12.81
CA ASP A 45 7.79 2.33 13.88
C ASP A 45 7.77 3.81 13.47
#